data_AF-A0A7G1I9V1-F1
#
_entry.id   AF-A0A7G1I9V1-F1
#
_cell.length_a   1.000
_cell.length_b   1.000
_cell.length_c   1.000
_cell.angle_alpha   90.00
_cell.angle_beta   90.00
_cell.angle_gamma   90.00
#
_symmetry.space_group_name_H-M   'P 1'
#
loop_
_entity.id
_entity.type
_entity.pdbx_description
1 polymer ?
#
loop_
_entity_poly.entity_id
_entity_poly.type
_entity_poly.pdbx_seq_one_letter_code
_entity_poly.pdbx_strand_id
1 'polypeptide(L)'
;MSPSTDPAEGQRQFASDVLQKLLRHIVIKNAENAGREAPGYYVFLVSHAWTEGPLMYLVYQASPSEITWGLVRDTRKSLIDPGPWTDSDDPALYYYLLDLEEGWSGPVCVEPQDDLDTIHWRGDQTEGLPERVSDIPNEYRHTPPPIPAPETPRNEASPAANEPRRYANPL
;
A
#
# COMPACT_ATOMS: atom_id res chain seq x y z
N MET A 1 0.35 32.05 13.91
CA MET A 1 0.67 31.33 12.66
C MET A 1 -0.66 30.92 12.06
N SER A 2 -1.04 31.47 10.91
CA SER A 2 -2.28 31.12 10.23
C SER A 2 -2.05 29.84 9.42
N PRO A 3 -2.90 28.80 9.54
CA PRO A 3 -2.81 27.65 8.66
C PRO A 3 -3.10 28.11 7.22
N SER A 4 -2.26 27.69 6.28
CA SER A 4 -2.44 27.97 4.86
C SER A 4 -3.71 27.27 4.37
N THR A 5 -4.68 28.03 3.86
CA THR A 5 -5.97 27.52 3.36
C THR A 5 -5.92 27.10 1.89
N ASP A 6 -4.72 26.91 1.32
CA ASP A 6 -4.58 26.49 -0.08
C ASP A 6 -5.07 25.04 -0.22
N PRO A 7 -6.16 24.78 -0.98
CA PRO A 7 -6.67 23.43 -1.18
C PRO A 7 -5.63 22.48 -1.79
N ALA A 8 -4.66 23.01 -2.56
CA ALA A 8 -3.56 22.19 -3.08
C ALA A 8 -2.59 21.74 -1.99
N GLU A 9 -2.34 22.59 -0.99
CA GLU A 9 -1.51 22.24 0.16
C GLU A 9 -2.20 21.21 1.06
N GLY A 10 -3.51 21.37 1.29
CA GLY A 10 -4.30 20.38 2.02
C GLY A 10 -4.29 19.01 1.36
N GLN A 11 -4.37 18.95 0.02
CA GLN A 11 -4.28 17.68 -0.72
C GLN A 11 -2.90 17.05 -0.64
N ARG A 12 -1.83 17.84 -0.75
CA ARG A 12 -0.45 17.36 -0.57
C ARG A 12 -0.24 16.76 0.82
N GLN A 13 -0.68 17.47 1.86
CA GLN A 13 -0.57 16.98 3.23
C GLN A 13 -1.35 15.70 3.43
N PHE A 14 -2.59 15.63 2.93
CA PHE A 14 -3.41 14.44 3.03
C PHE A 14 -2.76 13.23 2.35
N ALA A 15 -2.26 13.38 1.11
CA ALA A 15 -1.57 12.30 0.41
C ALA A 15 -0.33 11.82 1.19
N SER A 16 0.45 12.76 1.74
CA SER A 16 1.63 12.45 2.56
C SER A 16 1.24 11.68 3.83
N ASP A 17 0.19 12.10 4.53
CA ASP A 17 -0.29 11.45 5.75
C ASP A 17 -0.79 10.03 5.47
N VAL A 18 -1.53 9.84 4.37
CA VAL A 18 -2.00 8.53 3.92
C VAL A 18 -0.82 7.63 3.59
N LEU A 19 0.17 8.10 2.83
CA LEU A 19 1.34 7.31 2.48
C LEU A 19 2.14 6.91 3.74
N GLN A 20 2.35 7.83 4.68
CA GLN A 20 3.04 7.52 5.93
C GLN A 20 2.30 6.47 6.77
N LYS A 21 0.96 6.57 6.86
CA LYS A 21 0.14 5.56 7.54
C LYS A 21 0.22 4.21 6.85
N LEU A 22 0.18 4.18 5.52
CA LEU A 22 0.30 2.94 4.73
C LEU A 22 1.66 2.27 4.97
N LEU A 23 2.76 3.03 4.86
CA LEU A 23 4.11 2.52 5.12
C LEU A 23 4.25 1.97 6.55
N ARG A 24 3.70 2.66 7.54
CA ARG A 24 3.67 2.18 8.93
C ARG A 24 2.87 0.88 9.05
N HIS A 25 1.73 0.79 8.37
CA HIS A 25 0.90 -0.42 8.38
C HIS A 25 1.65 -1.61 7.78
N ILE A 26 2.31 -1.41 6.64
CA ILE A 26 3.16 -2.43 5.99
C ILE A 26 4.25 -2.93 6.95
N VAL A 27 4.95 -2.03 7.65
CA VAL A 27 6.00 -2.43 8.61
C VAL A 27 5.43 -3.31 9.74
N ILE A 28 4.26 -2.95 10.28
CA ILE A 28 3.58 -3.73 11.33
C ILE A 28 3.18 -5.11 10.79
N LYS A 29 2.53 -5.16 9.62
CA LYS A 29 2.07 -6.41 9.02
C LYS A 29 3.19 -7.33 8.58
N ASN A 30 4.27 -6.79 8.04
CA ASN A 30 5.47 -7.57 7.73
C ASN A 30 6.04 -8.23 9.00
N ALA A 31 6.04 -7.55 10.15
CA ALA A 31 6.51 -8.12 11.41
C ALA A 31 5.58 -9.24 11.92
N GLU A 32 4.26 -9.08 11.77
CA GLU A 32 3.26 -10.11 12.11
C GLU A 32 3.35 -11.35 11.19
N ASN A 33 3.66 -11.13 9.93
CA ASN A 33 3.77 -12.15 8.89
C ASN A 33 5.16 -12.81 8.82
N ALA A 34 6.16 -12.26 9.52
CA ALA A 34 7.52 -12.77 9.50
C ALA A 34 7.58 -14.25 9.89
N GLY A 35 8.16 -15.08 9.02
CA GLY A 35 8.27 -16.53 9.22
C GLY A 35 6.97 -17.32 8.96
N ARG A 36 5.91 -16.68 8.47
CA ARG A 36 4.70 -17.36 8.00
C ARG A 36 4.77 -17.55 6.49
N GLU A 37 4.94 -18.78 6.05
CA GLU A 37 4.88 -19.13 4.63
C GLU A 37 3.48 -19.70 4.30
N ALA A 38 2.50 -18.82 4.15
CA ALA A 38 1.15 -19.19 3.74
C ALA A 38 0.55 -18.13 2.81
N PRO A 39 -0.32 -18.52 1.86
CA PRO A 39 -1.03 -17.56 1.00
C PRO A 39 -1.78 -16.52 1.84
N GLY A 40 -1.63 -15.24 1.48
CA GLY A 40 -2.22 -14.11 2.21
C GLY A 40 -1.37 -13.56 3.37
N TYR A 41 -0.19 -14.14 3.64
CA TYR A 41 0.76 -13.62 4.63
C TYR A 41 2.02 -13.08 3.94
N TYR A 42 1.82 -12.16 3.01
CA TYR A 42 2.93 -11.59 2.23
C TYR A 42 3.76 -10.64 3.09
N VAL A 43 5.05 -10.56 2.75
CA VAL A 43 5.98 -9.55 3.25
C VAL A 43 6.30 -8.60 2.10
N PHE A 44 5.92 -7.33 2.26
CA PHE A 44 6.11 -6.29 1.25
C PHE A 44 7.39 -5.50 1.52
N LEU A 45 8.37 -5.60 0.63
CA LEU A 45 9.61 -4.87 0.69
C LEU A 45 9.49 -3.58 -0.14
N VAL A 46 9.28 -2.46 0.53
CA VAL A 46 9.16 -1.15 -0.12
C VAL A 46 10.55 -0.57 -0.39
N SER A 47 10.86 -0.28 -1.65
CA SER A 47 12.12 0.33 -2.07
C SER A 47 12.01 1.85 -2.20
N HIS A 48 10.90 2.35 -2.75
CA HIS A 48 10.65 3.77 -2.96
C HIS A 48 9.21 4.13 -2.60
N ALA A 49 9.02 5.33 -2.08
CA ALA A 49 7.71 5.86 -1.75
C ALA A 49 7.75 7.39 -1.76
N TRP A 50 6.82 8.02 -2.47
CA TRP A 50 6.72 9.48 -2.53
C TRP A 50 5.31 9.95 -2.87
N THR A 51 5.09 11.25 -2.77
CA THR A 51 3.87 11.91 -3.21
C THR A 51 4.17 13.03 -4.19
N GLU A 52 3.26 13.25 -5.13
CA GLU A 52 3.28 14.41 -6.03
C GLU A 52 1.87 14.98 -6.12
N GLY A 53 1.64 16.12 -5.46
CA GLY A 53 0.29 16.66 -5.32
C GLY A 53 -0.63 15.68 -4.56
N PRO A 54 -1.78 15.28 -5.13
CA PRO A 54 -2.67 14.29 -4.54
C PRO A 54 -2.29 12.84 -4.86
N LEU A 55 -1.26 12.61 -5.68
CA LEU A 55 -0.84 11.28 -6.08
C LEU A 55 0.13 10.72 -5.04
N MET A 56 -0.06 9.45 -4.69
CA MET A 56 0.92 8.67 -3.95
C MET A 56 1.50 7.57 -4.84
N TYR A 57 2.78 7.31 -4.64
CA TYR A 57 3.54 6.31 -5.37
C TYR A 57 4.24 5.38 -4.39
N LEU A 58 4.23 4.09 -4.70
CA LEU A 58 4.88 3.06 -3.90
C LEU A 58 5.50 2.03 -4.84
N VAL A 59 6.80 1.78 -4.68
CA VAL A 59 7.52 0.72 -5.40
C VAL A 59 7.93 -0.35 -4.40
N TYR A 60 7.53 -1.59 -4.68
CA TYR A 60 7.69 -2.68 -3.74
C TYR A 60 7.84 -4.03 -4.42
N GLN A 61 8.42 -4.98 -3.68
CA GLN A 61 8.39 -6.40 -3.99
C GLN A 61 7.56 -7.11 -2.93
N ALA A 62 6.94 -8.24 -3.25
CA ALA A 62 6.27 -9.06 -2.25
C ALA A 62 6.82 -10.49 -2.29
N SER A 63 7.44 -10.91 -1.19
CA SER A 63 8.00 -12.25 -1.08
C SER A 63 6.90 -13.32 -1.23
N PRO A 64 7.16 -14.42 -1.97
CA PRO A 64 8.45 -14.85 -2.52
C PRO A 64 8.78 -14.34 -3.93
N SER A 65 7.97 -13.44 -4.50
CA SER A 65 8.21 -12.91 -5.84
C SER A 65 9.30 -11.83 -5.84
N GLU A 66 10.23 -11.92 -6.79
CA GLU A 66 11.26 -10.89 -7.03
C GLU A 66 10.78 -9.81 -8.02
N ILE A 67 9.54 -9.93 -8.54
CA ILE A 67 8.96 -8.94 -9.44
C ILE A 67 8.80 -7.61 -8.71
N THR A 68 9.30 -6.54 -9.33
CA THR A 68 9.13 -5.18 -8.84
C THR A 68 7.80 -4.61 -9.30
N TRP A 69 6.94 -4.27 -8.35
CA TRP A 69 5.65 -3.65 -8.60
C TRP A 69 5.67 -2.17 -8.26
N GLY A 70 4.89 -1.40 -9.01
CA GLY A 70 4.61 0.00 -8.73
C GLY A 70 3.12 0.19 -8.47
N LEU A 71 2.76 0.96 -7.45
CA LEU A 71 1.39 1.38 -7.16
C LEU A 71 1.31 2.90 -7.26
N VAL A 72 0.35 3.40 -8.04
CA VAL A 72 0.02 4.83 -8.16
C VAL A 72 -1.45 5.05 -7.84
N ARG A 73 -1.74 5.93 -6.89
CA ARG A 73 -3.12 6.25 -6.48
C ARG A 73 -3.35 7.73 -6.29
N ASP A 74 -4.49 8.19 -6.77
CA ASP A 74 -5.03 9.52 -6.47
C ASP A 74 -5.79 9.45 -5.14
N THR A 75 -5.20 10.02 -4.08
CA THR A 75 -5.77 9.93 -2.73
C THR A 75 -7.05 10.73 -2.57
N ARG A 76 -7.49 11.50 -3.57
CA ARG A 76 -8.75 12.26 -3.51
C ARG A 76 -9.99 11.38 -3.71
N LYS A 77 -9.82 10.15 -4.21
CA LYS A 77 -10.93 9.25 -4.53
C LYS A 77 -10.84 8.00 -3.66
N SER A 78 -11.97 7.66 -3.05
CA SER A 78 -12.12 6.38 -2.36
C SER A 78 -12.12 5.23 -3.37
N LEU A 79 -11.53 4.12 -2.95
CA LEU A 79 -11.49 2.87 -3.72
C LEU A 79 -12.85 2.15 -3.72
N ILE A 80 -13.71 2.41 -2.74
CA ILE A 80 -14.96 1.65 -2.51
C ILE A 80 -16.16 2.42 -3.01
N ASP A 81 -16.19 3.73 -2.81
CA ASP A 81 -17.26 4.60 -3.26
C ASP A 81 -16.67 5.73 -4.11
N PRO A 82 -17.05 5.89 -5.39
CA PRO A 82 -16.55 6.95 -6.23
C PRO A 82 -16.92 8.34 -5.67
N GLY A 83 -16.04 8.87 -4.82
CA GLY A 83 -16.19 10.13 -4.08
C GLY A 83 -14.99 10.38 -3.18
N PRO A 84 -14.95 11.52 -2.46
CA PRO A 84 -13.91 11.76 -1.46
C PRO A 84 -14.03 10.76 -0.31
N TRP A 85 -12.89 10.46 0.34
CA TRP A 85 -12.89 9.72 1.59
C TRP A 85 -13.73 10.42 2.66
N THR A 86 -14.45 9.63 3.45
CA THR A 86 -15.16 10.13 4.63
C THR A 86 -14.23 10.19 5.83
N ASP A 87 -14.56 10.99 6.84
CA ASP A 87 -13.75 11.11 8.06
C ASP A 87 -13.62 9.80 8.85
N SER A 88 -14.53 8.84 8.62
CA SER A 88 -14.51 7.51 9.23
C SER A 88 -13.65 6.50 8.46
N ASP A 89 -13.26 6.81 7.22
CA ASP A 89 -12.45 5.91 6.42
C ASP A 89 -10.98 5.97 6.84
N ASP A 90 -10.30 4.82 6.72
CA ASP A 90 -8.84 4.77 6.75
C ASP A 90 -8.33 4.43 5.34
N PRO A 91 -8.01 5.45 4.53
CA PRO A 91 -7.51 5.24 3.16
C PRO A 91 -6.30 4.31 3.14
N ALA A 92 -5.38 4.46 4.10
CA ALA A 92 -4.16 3.66 4.16
C ALA A 92 -4.47 2.18 4.38
N LEU A 93 -5.45 1.87 5.23
CA LEU A 93 -5.91 0.49 5.42
C LEU A 93 -6.53 -0.07 4.15
N TYR A 94 -7.37 0.71 3.45
CA TYR A 94 -7.99 0.25 2.22
C TYR A 94 -6.99 0.05 1.08
N TYR A 95 -5.99 0.93 0.93
CA TYR A 95 -4.91 0.72 -0.01
C TYR A 95 -4.11 -0.56 0.33
N TYR A 96 -3.84 -0.81 1.61
CA TYR A 96 -3.18 -2.04 2.03
C TYR A 96 -4.01 -3.29 1.67
N LEU A 97 -5.28 -3.35 2.08
CA LEU A 97 -6.12 -4.53 1.87
C LEU A 97 -6.44 -4.74 0.38
N LEU A 98 -6.87 -3.69 -0.33
CA LEU A 98 -7.40 -3.81 -1.68
C LEU A 98 -6.30 -3.78 -2.75
N ASP A 99 -5.26 -2.95 -2.60
CA ASP A 99 -4.20 -2.86 -3.61
C ASP A 99 -3.03 -3.82 -3.35
N LEU A 100 -2.69 -4.09 -2.08
CA LEU A 100 -1.55 -4.94 -1.75
C LEU A 100 -1.93 -6.38 -1.43
N GLU A 101 -3.01 -6.65 -0.68
CA GLU A 101 -3.41 -8.03 -0.34
C GLU A 101 -4.36 -8.66 -1.37
N GLU A 102 -5.49 -8.03 -1.68
CA GLU A 102 -6.50 -8.57 -2.60
C GLU A 102 -6.16 -8.31 -4.07
N GLY A 103 -5.62 -7.13 -4.37
CA GLY A 103 -5.10 -6.77 -5.69
C GLY A 103 -3.88 -7.60 -6.08
N TRP A 104 -3.30 -8.35 -5.15
CA TRP A 104 -2.21 -9.26 -5.41
C TRP A 104 -2.67 -10.45 -6.25
N SER A 105 -2.31 -10.44 -7.53
CA SER A 105 -2.61 -11.51 -8.47
C SER A 105 -1.69 -12.73 -8.30
N GLY A 106 -1.25 -13.06 -7.08
CA GLY A 106 -0.38 -14.22 -6.82
C GLY A 106 0.83 -14.33 -7.76
N PRO A 107 1.47 -15.51 -7.86
CA PRO A 107 2.45 -15.79 -8.90
C PRO A 107 1.74 -16.12 -10.22
N VAL A 108 0.91 -15.21 -10.74
CA VAL A 108 0.34 -15.37 -12.08
C VAL A 108 1.32 -14.75 -13.09
N CYS A 109 2.15 -15.65 -13.64
CA CYS A 109 2.89 -15.59 -14.90
C CYS A 109 3.48 -14.23 -15.34
N VAL A 110 4.79 -14.10 -15.19
CA VAL A 110 5.61 -13.35 -16.15
C VAL A 110 6.68 -14.31 -16.67
N GLU A 111 6.90 -14.29 -17.98
CA GLU A 111 7.85 -15.12 -18.72
C GLU A 111 9.28 -14.98 -18.19
N PRO A 112 10.21 -15.91 -18.50
CA PRO A 112 11.52 -16.04 -17.83
C PRO A 112 12.52 -14.90 -18.06
N GLN A 113 12.10 -13.70 -18.47
CA GLN A 113 12.99 -12.73 -19.08
C GLN A 113 12.62 -11.25 -18.88
N ASP A 114 11.73 -10.91 -17.95
CA ASP A 114 11.64 -9.51 -17.54
C ASP A 114 12.80 -9.15 -16.61
N ASP A 115 13.45 -8.04 -16.91
CA ASP A 115 14.53 -7.47 -16.10
C ASP A 115 14.00 -7.16 -14.70
N LEU A 116 14.70 -7.61 -13.66
CA LEU A 116 14.32 -7.36 -12.25
C LEU A 116 14.26 -5.86 -11.92
N ASP A 117 14.90 -5.03 -12.75
CA ASP A 117 14.86 -3.57 -12.65
C ASP A 117 13.56 -2.95 -13.20
N THR A 118 12.75 -3.69 -13.97
CA THR A 118 11.50 -3.19 -14.57
C THR A 118 10.39 -3.10 -13.53
N ILE A 119 9.65 -1.97 -13.55
CA ILE A 119 8.53 -1.72 -12.66
C ILE A 119 7.21 -2.02 -13.35
N HIS A 120 6.43 -2.92 -12.76
CA HIS A 120 5.07 -3.20 -13.21
C HIS A 120 4.07 -2.29 -12.48
N TRP A 121 3.74 -1.14 -13.09
CA TRP A 121 2.82 -0.16 -12.51
C TRP A 121 1.36 -0.60 -12.54
N ARG A 122 0.64 -0.27 -11.47
CA ARG A 122 -0.81 -0.48 -11.31
C ARG A 122 -1.44 0.74 -10.66
N GLY A 123 -2.74 0.94 -10.91
CA GLY A 123 -3.56 1.94 -10.24
C GLY A 123 -4.20 2.93 -11.21
N ASP A 124 -4.26 4.21 -10.83
CA ASP A 124 -5.13 5.18 -11.51
C ASP A 124 -4.52 5.81 -12.77
N GLN A 125 -3.20 6.04 -12.81
CA GLN A 125 -2.50 6.71 -13.91
C GLN A 125 -1.10 6.12 -14.11
N THR A 126 -0.97 5.14 -14.99
CA THR A 126 0.31 4.44 -15.22
C THR A 126 1.12 4.96 -16.41
N GLU A 127 0.57 5.88 -17.21
CA GLU A 127 1.28 6.47 -18.35
C GLU A 127 2.32 7.51 -17.90
N GLY A 128 3.51 7.47 -18.51
CA GLY A 128 4.59 8.42 -18.21
C GLY A 128 5.33 8.18 -16.89
N LEU A 129 5.07 7.07 -16.22
CA LEU A 129 5.79 6.67 -15.01
C LEU A 129 7.17 6.07 -15.35
N PRO A 130 8.14 6.14 -14.42
CA PRO A 130 9.45 5.52 -14.59
C PRO A 130 9.34 4.04 -14.92
N GLU A 131 9.98 3.57 -15.98
CA GLU A 131 9.92 2.16 -16.38
C GLU A 131 10.81 1.29 -15.49
N ARG A 132 11.91 1.85 -14.96
CA ARG A 132 12.88 1.13 -14.14
C ARG A 132 13.06 1.72 -12.76
N VAL A 133 13.49 0.90 -11.80
CA VAL A 133 13.85 1.37 -10.45
C VAL A 133 15.01 2.35 -10.51
N SER A 134 15.98 2.10 -11.39
CA SER A 134 17.13 2.98 -11.62
C SER A 134 16.78 4.38 -12.14
N ASP A 135 15.59 4.55 -12.73
CA ASP A 135 15.10 5.85 -13.20
C ASP A 135 14.49 6.70 -12.06
N ILE A 136 14.25 6.10 -10.89
CA ILE A 136 13.65 6.80 -9.75
C ILE A 136 14.74 7.54 -8.96
N PRO A 137 14.54 8.85 -8.68
CA PRO A 137 15.46 9.61 -7.84
C PRO A 137 15.67 8.98 -6.45
N ASN A 138 16.95 8.93 -6.02
CA ASN A 138 17.33 8.39 -4.71
C ASN A 138 16.68 9.10 -3.52
N GLU A 139 16.20 10.33 -3.69
CA GLU A 139 15.47 11.06 -2.64
C GLU A 139 14.14 10.40 -2.26
N TYR A 140 13.56 9.60 -3.15
CA TYR A 140 12.34 8.82 -2.89
C TYR A 140 12.61 7.45 -2.29
N ARG A 141 13.88 7.11 -2.05
CA ARG A 141 14.25 5.83 -1.49
C ARG A 141 13.71 5.70 -0.08
N HIS A 142 12.92 4.65 0.13
CA HIS A 142 12.35 4.36 1.43
C HIS A 142 13.37 3.63 2.31
N THR A 143 13.53 4.11 3.53
CA THR A 143 14.23 3.38 4.60
C THR A 143 13.21 3.07 5.68
N PRO A 144 12.85 1.79 5.87
CA PRO A 144 11.87 1.41 6.88
C PRO A 144 12.29 1.94 8.26
N PRO A 145 11.39 2.61 9.01
CA PRO A 145 11.69 2.96 10.38
C PRO A 145 11.90 1.69 11.22
N PRO A 146 12.66 1.77 12.33
CA PRO A 146 12.77 0.65 13.26
C PRO A 146 11.39 0.16 13.68
N ILE A 147 11.18 -1.15 13.68
CA ILE A 147 9.91 -1.76 14.10
C ILE A 147 9.61 -1.26 15.52
N PRO A 148 8.45 -0.64 15.78
CA PRO A 148 8.07 -0.27 17.14
C PRO A 148 8.08 -1.53 18.01
N ALA A 149 8.65 -1.44 19.23
CA ALA A 149 8.60 -2.54 20.17
C ALA A 149 7.13 -2.96 20.34
N PRO A 150 6.82 -4.28 20.37
CA PRO A 150 5.46 -4.73 20.52
C PRO A 150 4.89 -4.10 21.79
N GLU A 151 3.85 -3.29 21.65
CA GLU A 151 3.08 -2.85 22.79
C GLU A 151 2.58 -4.13 23.48
N THR A 152 2.99 -4.32 24.74
CA THR A 152 2.56 -5.44 25.57
C THR A 152 1.07 -5.64 25.37
N PRO A 153 0.60 -6.84 24.96
CA PRO A 153 -0.80 -7.04 24.67
C PRO A 153 -1.59 -6.71 25.93
N ARG A 154 -2.34 -5.61 25.88
CA ARG A 154 -3.41 -5.38 26.83
C ARG A 154 -4.40 -6.49 26.53
N ASN A 155 -4.49 -7.46 27.45
CA ASN A 155 -5.49 -8.52 27.42
C ASN A 155 -6.89 -7.89 27.39
N GLU A 156 -7.35 -7.52 26.20
CA GLU A 156 -8.76 -7.31 25.91
C GLU A 156 -9.19 -8.56 25.15
N ALA A 157 -9.95 -9.40 25.86
CA ALA A 157 -10.52 -10.61 25.31
C ALA A 157 -11.24 -10.30 24.00
N SER A 158 -10.74 -10.86 22.89
CA SER A 158 -11.38 -10.76 21.59
C SER A 158 -12.80 -11.35 21.69
N PRO A 159 -13.86 -10.61 21.33
CA PRO A 159 -15.11 -11.25 20.99
C PRO A 159 -14.88 -11.96 19.66
N ALA A 160 -14.97 -13.29 19.65
CA ALA A 160 -15.01 -14.08 18.43
C ALA A 160 -16.25 -13.69 17.61
N ALA A 161 -16.08 -12.78 16.65
CA ALA A 161 -17.07 -12.50 15.63
C ALA A 161 -16.95 -13.57 14.53
N ASN A 162 -17.62 -14.71 14.75
CA ASN A 162 -18.04 -15.59 13.66
C ASN A 162 -19.09 -14.83 12.83
N GLU A 163 -18.66 -14.04 11.84
CA GLU A 163 -19.58 -13.58 10.80
C GLU A 163 -19.47 -14.47 9.56
N PRO A 164 -20.59 -14.99 9.04
CA PRO A 164 -20.57 -15.89 7.91
C PRO A 164 -20.24 -15.12 6.63
N ARG A 165 -19.20 -15.60 5.92
CA ARG A 165 -18.85 -15.22 4.54
C ARG A 165 -20.10 -15.23 3.66
N ARG A 166 -20.66 -14.06 3.35
CA ARG A 166 -21.71 -13.92 2.34
C ARG A 166 -21.09 -13.99 0.94
N TYR A 167 -20.88 -15.20 0.45
CA TYR A 167 -20.85 -15.47 -0.98
C TYR A 167 -21.70 -16.70 -1.29
N ALA A 168 -22.95 -16.44 -1.67
CA ALA A 168 -23.71 -17.30 -2.55
C ALA A 168 -24.51 -16.38 -3.48
N ASN A 169 -24.10 -16.33 -4.75
CA ASN A 169 -24.89 -15.79 -5.85
C ASN A 169 -25.71 -16.97 -6.47
N PRO A 170 -26.66 -16.72 -7.39
CA PRO A 170 -28.06 -17.07 -7.25
C PRO A 170 -28.48 -18.28 -8.11
N LEU A 171 -29.56 -18.96 -7.73
CA LEU A 171 -30.42 -19.72 -8.65
C LEU A 171 -31.87 -19.67 -8.14
#